data_AF-A0A3D1KEB1-F1
#
_entry.id   AF-A0A3D1KEB1-F1
#
_cell.length_a   1.000
_cell.length_b   1.000
_cell.length_c   1.000
_cell.angle_alpha   90.00
_cell.angle_beta   90.00
_cell.angle_gamma   90.00
#
_symmetry.space_group_name_H-M   'P 1'
#
loop_
_entity.id
_entity.type
_entity.pdbx_description
1 polymer ?
#
loop_
_entity_poly.entity_id
_entity_poly.type
_entity_poly.pdbx_seq_one_letter_code
_entity_poly.pdbx_strand_id
1 'polypeptide(L)'
;MYSSEDLERFYFQYQTEAMPNGISIEQFCSRNKVPYNIFYKWYKDTRTRIVEVKVDGMPSSVQENPKREECRQERLQTGVPAAVRILVELRMTNGLHISQKNLSYQELKQLIEKLEGLCWA
;
A
#
# COMPACT_ATOMS: atom_id res chain seq x y z
N MET A 1 -17.66 12.34 22.69
CA MET A 1 -17.12 11.03 22.23
C MET A 1 -16.94 11.15 20.72
N TYR A 2 -15.81 10.75 20.17
CA TYR A 2 -15.60 10.80 18.71
C TYR A 2 -16.52 9.79 18.03
N SER A 3 -17.30 10.22 17.04
CA SER A 3 -18.08 9.32 16.19
C SER A 3 -17.18 8.69 15.12
N SER A 4 -17.62 7.59 14.52
CA SER A 4 -16.92 6.98 13.38
C SER A 4 -16.81 7.93 12.19
N GLU A 5 -17.83 8.77 11.95
CA GLU A 5 -17.83 9.79 10.89
C GLU A 5 -16.78 10.90 11.14
N ASP A 6 -16.57 11.27 12.41
CA ASP A 6 -15.57 12.28 12.76
C ASP A 6 -14.15 11.78 12.48
N LEU A 7 -13.90 10.49 12.77
CA LEU A 7 -12.62 9.84 12.52
C LEU A 7 -12.38 9.61 11.02
N GLU A 8 -13.44 9.37 10.26
CA GLU A 8 -13.38 9.27 8.79
C GLU A 8 -13.00 10.61 8.16
N ARG A 9 -13.70 11.70 8.52
CA ARG A 9 -13.34 13.05 8.06
C ARG A 9 -11.92 13.42 8.47
N PHE A 10 -11.54 13.09 9.70
CA PHE A 10 -10.19 13.31 10.20
C PHE A 10 -9.13 12.54 9.37
N TYR A 11 -9.44 11.30 8.97
CA TYR A 11 -8.57 10.51 8.11
C TYR A 11 -8.46 11.09 6.69
N PHE A 12 -9.58 11.54 6.10
CA PHE A 12 -9.56 12.23 4.82
C PHE A 12 -8.71 13.51 4.87
N GLN A 13 -8.88 14.32 5.92
CA GLN A 13 -8.07 15.52 6.15
C GLN A 13 -6.58 15.19 6.27
N TYR A 14 -6.25 14.11 6.98
CA TYR A 14 -4.89 13.61 7.08
C TYR A 14 -4.32 13.24 5.70
N GLN A 15 -5.10 12.57 4.85
CA GLN A 15 -4.65 12.19 3.50
C GLN A 15 -4.45 13.40 2.57
N THR A 16 -5.26 14.45 2.69
CA THR A 16 -5.18 15.62 1.81
C THR A 16 -4.18 16.67 2.29
N GLU A 17 -3.99 16.82 3.61
CA GLU A 17 -3.18 17.91 4.17
C GLU A 17 -1.89 17.43 4.84
N ALA A 18 -1.90 16.29 5.54
CA ALA A 18 -0.74 15.85 6.30
C ALA A 18 0.17 14.92 5.49
N MET A 19 -0.42 14.00 4.72
CA MET A 19 0.29 13.05 3.87
C MET A 19 1.18 13.72 2.80
N PRO A 20 0.74 14.73 2.03
CA PRO A 20 1.63 15.42 1.07
C PRO A 20 2.69 16.29 1.76
N ASN A 21 2.42 16.74 2.99
CA ASN A 21 3.37 17.50 3.79
C ASN A 21 4.34 16.61 4.61
N GLY A 22 4.26 15.28 4.48
CA GLY A 22 5.13 14.34 5.20
C GLY A 22 4.89 14.30 6.71
N ILE A 23 3.75 14.78 7.19
CA ILE A 23 3.40 14.79 8.61
C ILE A 23 2.87 13.40 8.98
N SER A 24 3.44 12.78 10.01
CA SER A 24 2.96 11.48 10.48
C SER A 24 1.58 11.57 11.14
N ILE A 25 0.82 10.48 11.11
CA ILE A 25 -0.51 10.42 11.70
C ILE A 25 -0.50 10.74 13.21
N GLU A 26 0.56 10.36 13.94
CA GLU A 26 0.73 10.69 15.35
C GLU A 26 0.91 12.19 15.58
N GLN A 27 1.69 12.86 14.73
CA GLN A 27 1.88 14.30 14.75
C GLN A 27 0.56 15.02 14.42
N PHE A 28 -0.19 14.50 13.45
CA PHE A 28 -1.49 15.04 13.07
C PHE A 28 -2.56 14.83 14.16
N CYS A 29 -2.58 13.66 14.81
CA CYS A 29 -3.41 13.39 15.99
C CYS A 29 -3.09 14.35 17.14
N SER A 30 -1.80 14.58 17.41
CA SER A 30 -1.35 15.50 18.46
C SER A 30 -1.77 16.94 18.17
N ARG A 31 -1.62 17.39 16.91
CA ARG A 31 -1.98 18.74 16.47
C ARG A 31 -3.48 19.02 16.54
N ASN A 32 -4.31 18.02 16.23
CA ASN A 32 -5.77 18.13 16.23
C ASN A 32 -6.43 17.64 17.53
N LYS A 33 -5.63 17.35 18.56
CA LYS A 33 -6.07 16.83 19.87
C LYS A 33 -6.92 15.54 19.79
N VAL A 34 -6.69 14.72 18.78
CA VAL A 34 -7.34 13.41 18.64
C VAL A 34 -6.51 12.37 19.40
N PRO A 35 -7.07 11.65 20.39
CA PRO A 35 -6.34 10.60 21.09
C PRO A 35 -5.99 9.47 20.12
N TYR A 36 -4.69 9.20 19.97
CA TYR A 36 -4.18 8.18 19.04
C TYR A 36 -4.82 6.80 19.24
N ASN A 37 -5.07 6.40 20.48
CA ASN A 37 -5.71 5.11 20.79
C ASN A 37 -7.10 4.93 20.18
N ILE A 38 -7.88 6.01 20.08
CA ILE A 38 -9.22 5.97 19.50
C ILE A 38 -9.12 5.87 17.98
N PHE A 39 -8.25 6.68 17.38
CA PHE A 39 -7.98 6.65 15.95
C PHE A 39 -7.42 5.28 15.51
N TYR A 40 -6.49 4.71 16.28
CA TYR A 40 -5.89 3.42 15.97
C TYR A 40 -6.90 2.26 15.99
N LYS A 41 -7.81 2.25 16.97
CA LYS A 41 -8.90 1.27 17.03
C LYS A 41 -9.83 1.41 15.82
N TRP A 42 -10.28 2.64 15.55
CA TRP A 42 -11.13 2.91 14.39
C TRP A 42 -10.42 2.59 13.07
N TYR A 43 -9.14 2.92 12.91
CA TYR A 43 -8.37 2.63 11.70
C TYR A 43 -8.26 1.13 11.45
N LYS A 44 -8.02 0.33 12.51
CA LYS A 44 -8.03 -1.13 12.40
C LYS A 44 -9.40 -1.67 12.03
N ASP A 45 -10.44 -1.25 12.73
CA ASP A 45 -11.81 -1.72 12.50
C ASP A 45 -12.27 -1.35 11.08
N THR A 46 -11.99 -0.13 10.63
CA THR A 46 -12.29 0.37 9.27
C THR A 46 -11.46 -0.34 8.21
N ARG A 47 -10.16 -0.61 8.41
CA ARG A 47 -9.37 -1.42 7.45
C ARG A 47 -9.83 -2.88 7.37
N THR A 48 -10.32 -3.46 8.47
CA THR A 48 -10.88 -4.82 8.45
C THR A 48 -12.30 -4.87 7.86
N ARG A 49 -13.04 -3.77 7.95
CA ARG A 49 -14.40 -3.64 7.40
C ARG A 49 -14.41 -3.25 5.92
N ILE A 50 -13.41 -2.48 5.47
CA ILE A 50 -13.10 -2.27 4.05
C ILE A 50 -12.44 -3.57 3.54
N VAL A 51 -13.25 -4.60 3.36
CA VAL A 51 -12.96 -5.64 2.37
C VAL A 51 -12.92 -4.91 1.02
N GLU A 52 -11.81 -5.04 0.30
CA GLU A 52 -11.63 -4.47 -1.04
C GLU A 52 -12.79 -4.87 -1.96
N VAL A 53 -13.83 -4.04 -2.03
CA VAL A 53 -14.78 -4.09 -3.13
C VAL A 53 -14.06 -3.45 -4.30
N LYS A 54 -13.39 -4.29 -5.11
CA LYS A 54 -13.05 -3.93 -6.48
C LYS A 54 -14.35 -3.67 -7.20
N VAL A 55 -14.69 -2.40 -7.39
CA VAL A 55 -15.75 -2.00 -8.31
C VAL A 55 -15.09 -1.86 -9.68
N ASP A 56 -15.38 -2.78 -10.60
CA ASP A 56 -15.01 -2.67 -12.01
C ASP A 56 -15.77 -1.49 -12.64
N GLY A 57 -15.03 -0.49 -13.15
CA GLY A 57 -15.59 0.69 -13.81
C GLY A 57 -14.55 1.76 -14.19
N MET A 58 -13.78 1.50 -15.25
CA MET A 58 -12.87 2.38 -16.05
C MET A 58 -13.49 3.78 -16.41
N PRO A 59 -12.77 4.83 -16.93
CA PRO A 59 -11.53 4.75 -17.72
C PRO A 59 -10.40 5.82 -17.61
N SER A 60 -9.22 5.35 -18.05
CA SER A 60 -7.97 5.94 -18.60
C SER A 60 -7.76 7.46 -18.85
N SER A 61 -6.51 7.93 -18.57
CA SER A 61 -5.67 8.80 -19.45
C SER A 61 -4.23 8.87 -18.90
N VAL A 62 -3.17 8.26 -19.47
CA VAL A 62 -2.27 8.66 -20.58
C VAL A 62 -0.99 9.43 -20.14
N GLN A 63 0.18 8.80 -20.41
CA GLN A 63 1.55 9.34 -20.73
C GLN A 63 2.35 10.10 -19.64
N GLU A 64 3.69 10.14 -19.56
CA GLU A 64 4.84 9.76 -20.43
C GLU A 64 6.13 9.61 -19.58
N ASN A 65 7.19 9.00 -20.14
CA ASN A 65 8.54 8.74 -19.57
C ASN A 65 9.31 9.99 -19.06
N PRO A 66 10.46 9.81 -18.35
CA PRO A 66 11.74 9.98 -19.06
C PRO A 66 12.91 9.08 -18.63
N LYS A 67 13.91 9.08 -19.51
CA LYS A 67 15.21 8.40 -19.53
C LYS A 67 16.23 8.99 -18.53
N ARG A 68 17.14 8.09 -18.11
CA ARG A 68 18.56 8.26 -17.71
C ARG A 68 18.88 8.92 -16.36
N GLU A 69 19.40 8.09 -15.46
CA GLU A 69 20.25 8.51 -14.33
C GLU A 69 21.64 7.89 -14.50
N GLU A 70 22.66 8.75 -14.52
CA GLU A 70 23.93 8.50 -13.84
C GLU A 70 24.53 9.84 -13.43
N CYS A 71 24.39 10.21 -12.15
CA CYS A 71 25.49 10.68 -11.30
C CYS A 71 24.99 10.98 -9.87
N ARG A 72 25.47 10.15 -8.96
CA ARG A 72 25.73 10.32 -7.51
C ARG A 72 25.24 11.57 -6.76
N GLN A 73 24.63 11.21 -5.62
CA GLN A 73 24.81 11.71 -4.25
C GLN A 73 23.82 12.73 -3.67
N GLU A 74 23.26 12.29 -2.53
CA GLU A 74 22.70 13.07 -1.42
C GLU A 74 21.46 13.91 -1.70
N ARG A 75 20.28 13.29 -1.50
CA ARG A 75 19.10 13.96 -0.96
C ARG A 75 18.24 12.98 -0.17
N LEU A 76 17.95 13.40 1.06
CA LEU A 76 16.99 12.82 2.00
C LEU A 76 15.74 12.34 1.26
N GLN A 77 15.35 11.11 1.59
CA GLN A 77 14.39 10.29 0.86
C GLN A 77 13.04 11.00 0.70
N THR A 78 12.93 11.68 -0.43
CA THR A 78 11.71 12.05 -1.12
C THR A 78 10.71 10.90 -1.04
N GLY A 79 9.48 11.22 -0.64
CA GLY A 79 8.37 10.28 -0.52
C GLY A 79 8.25 9.39 -1.75
N VAL A 80 8.70 8.15 -1.62
CA VAL A 80 8.30 7.07 -2.52
C VAL A 80 6.89 6.67 -2.05
N PRO A 81 5.86 6.72 -2.91
CA PRO A 81 4.55 6.18 -2.54
C PRO A 81 4.78 4.76 -2.04
N ALA A 82 4.24 4.42 -0.86
CA ALA A 82 4.48 3.13 -0.22
C ALA A 82 4.23 2.01 -1.23
N ALA A 83 5.32 1.47 -1.80
CA ALA A 83 5.23 0.56 -2.92
C ALA A 83 4.45 -0.68 -2.48
N VAL A 84 3.44 -1.06 -3.24
CA VAL A 84 2.63 -2.24 -2.92
C VAL A 84 3.56 -3.45 -2.87
N ARG A 85 3.60 -4.09 -1.69
CA ARG A 85 4.42 -5.28 -1.43
C ARG A 85 3.53 -6.50 -1.47
N ILE A 86 3.79 -7.39 -2.41
CA ILE A 86 2.98 -8.57 -2.68
C ILE A 86 3.53 -9.73 -1.85
N LEU A 87 2.63 -10.49 -1.25
CA LEU A 87 2.91 -11.77 -0.60
C LEU A 87 2.20 -12.86 -1.38
N VAL A 88 2.93 -13.92 -1.73
CA VAL A 88 2.39 -15.10 -2.42
C VAL A 88 2.71 -16.32 -1.59
N GLU A 89 1.69 -17.15 -1.36
CA GLU A 89 1.83 -18.49 -0.82
C GLU A 89 1.13 -19.46 -1.75
N LEU A 90 1.88 -20.39 -2.33
CA LEU A 90 1.40 -21.40 -3.27
C LEU A 90 1.60 -22.78 -2.66
N ARG A 91 0.53 -23.55 -2.55
CA ARG A 91 0.56 -24.95 -2.11
C ARG A 91 -0.03 -25.81 -3.21
N MET A 92 0.75 -26.77 -3.68
CA MET A 92 0.35 -27.72 -4.70
C MET A 92 -0.03 -29.06 -4.07
N THR A 93 -0.87 -29.83 -4.75
CA THR A 93 -1.32 -31.16 -4.29
C THR A 93 -0.21 -32.20 -4.31
N ASN A 94 0.87 -31.97 -5.06
CA ASN A 94 2.09 -32.78 -5.05
C ASN A 94 3.01 -32.51 -3.84
N GLY A 95 2.59 -31.66 -2.89
CA GLY A 95 3.36 -31.32 -1.69
C GLY A 95 4.34 -30.16 -1.87
N LEU A 96 4.42 -29.55 -3.05
CA LEU A 96 5.28 -28.39 -3.29
C LEU A 96 4.68 -27.13 -2.64
N HIS A 97 5.51 -26.42 -1.87
CA HIS A 97 5.13 -25.20 -1.16
C HIS A 97 6.11 -24.06 -1.48
N ILE A 98 5.58 -22.95 -1.97
CA ILE A 98 6.34 -21.74 -2.29
C ILE A 98 5.75 -20.59 -1.48
N SER A 99 6.58 -19.90 -0.70
CA SER A 99 6.19 -18.70 0.03
C SER A 99 7.17 -17.59 -0.26
N GLN A 100 6.67 -16.48 -0.80
CA GLN A 100 7.47 -15.30 -1.14
C GLN A 100 6.80 -14.06 -0.58
N LYS A 101 7.59 -13.19 0.04
CA LYS A 101 7.11 -11.96 0.68
C LYS A 101 7.84 -10.76 0.10
N ASN A 102 7.20 -9.60 0.19
CA ASN A 102 7.76 -8.32 -0.27
C ASN A 102 8.07 -8.28 -1.78
N LEU A 103 7.32 -9.02 -2.60
CA LEU A 103 7.50 -9.00 -4.04
C LEU A 103 6.96 -7.69 -4.63
N SER A 104 7.72 -7.12 -5.53
CA SER A 104 7.20 -6.17 -6.52
C SER A 104 6.38 -6.90 -7.59
N TYR A 105 5.58 -6.14 -8.35
CA TYR A 105 4.83 -6.70 -9.48
C TYR A 105 5.75 -7.39 -10.51
N GLN A 106 6.95 -6.84 -10.74
CA GLN A 106 7.92 -7.43 -11.68
C GLN A 106 8.45 -8.78 -11.17
N GLU A 107 8.76 -8.88 -9.88
CA GLU A 107 9.21 -10.13 -9.27
C GLU A 107 8.09 -11.17 -9.20
N LEU A 108 6.83 -10.74 -8.97
CA LEU A 108 5.67 -11.62 -9.08
C LEU A 108 5.54 -12.19 -10.50
N LYS A 109 5.64 -11.35 -11.52
CA LYS A 109 5.54 -11.79 -12.92
C LYS A 109 6.62 -12.84 -13.25
N GLN A 110 7.86 -12.59 -12.85
CA GLN A 110 8.95 -13.56 -13.02
C GLN A 110 8.72 -14.86 -12.23
N LEU A 111 8.13 -14.78 -11.03
CA LEU A 111 7.78 -15.96 -10.25
C LEU A 111 6.73 -16.81 -10.98
N ILE A 112 5.72 -16.18 -11.58
CA ILE A 112 4.68 -16.87 -12.36
C ILE A 112 5.28 -17.53 -13.61
N GLU A 113 6.13 -16.83 -14.37
CA GLU A 113 6.80 -17.40 -15.54
C GLU A 113 7.63 -18.66 -15.20
N LYS A 114 8.32 -18.64 -14.04
CA LYS A 114 9.06 -19.82 -13.55
C LYS A 114 8.14 -20.95 -13.12
N LEU A 115 6.99 -20.63 -12.52
CA LEU A 115 5.98 -21.60 -12.11
C LEU A 115 5.31 -22.27 -13.30
N GLU A 116 5.05 -21.53 -14.38
CA GLU A 116 4.55 -22.10 -15.63
C GLU A 116 5.53 -23.17 -16.16
N GLY A 117 6.84 -22.91 -16.12
CA GLY A 117 7.84 -23.92 -16.48
C GLY A 117 7.81 -25.19 -15.62
N LEU A 118 7.38 -25.10 -14.35
CA LEU A 118 7.28 -26.23 -13.43
C LEU A 118 5.97 -27.02 -13.55
N CYS A 119 4.88 -26.37 -13.98
CA CYS A 119 3.56 -27.00 -14.11
C CYS A 119 3.33 -27.66 -15.49
N TRP A 120 4.21 -27.40 -16.47
CA TRP A 120 4.14 -27.97 -17.82
C TRP A 120 5.15 -29.09 -18.08
N ALA A 121 5.92 -29.50 -17.06
CA ALA A 121 6.84 -30.64 -17.08
C ALA A 121 6.26 -31.83 -16.29
#